data_AF-A0A972ZVD4-F1
#
_entry.id   AF-A0A972ZVD4-F1
#
_cell.length_a   1.000
_cell.length_b   1.000
_cell.length_c   1.000
_cell.angle_alpha   90.00
_cell.angle_beta   90.00
_cell.angle_gamma   90.00
#
_symmetry.space_group_name_H-M   'P 1'
#
loop_
_entity.id
_entity.type
_entity.pdbx_description
1 polymer ?
#
loop_
_entity_poly.entity_id
_entity_poly.type
_entity_poly.pdbx_seq_one_letter_code
_entity_poly.pdbx_strand_id
1 'polypeptide(L)'
;MRNSFRYFKTSPEVIRLAVLMYVRFPLSLRQVEDLLHERGIDISYETVRAWWNRFGPMFAAEIRKNRSAAHRNCAQWRWHLDEVFVRINGET
;
A
#
# COMPACT_ATOMS: atom_id res chain seq x y z
N MET A 1 -19.39 1.04 10.62
CA MET A 1 -18.07 0.60 10.13
C MET A 1 -17.32 -0.04 11.30
N ARG A 2 -16.96 -1.33 11.25
CA ARG A 2 -16.08 -1.91 12.29
C ARG A 2 -14.72 -1.20 12.18
N ASN A 3 -14.15 -0.77 13.30
CA ASN A 3 -12.83 -0.15 13.30
C ASN A 3 -11.78 -1.21 12.90
N SER A 4 -11.30 -1.15 11.65
CA SER A 4 -10.31 -2.11 11.12
C SER A 4 -8.97 -2.07 11.87
N PHE A 5 -8.67 -0.93 12.51
CA PHE A 5 -7.47 -0.69 13.31
C PHE A 5 -7.68 -0.98 14.80
N ARG A 6 -8.80 -1.60 15.18
CA ARG A 6 -9.01 -2.05 16.55
C ARG A 6 -7.88 -3.02 16.95
N TYR A 7 -7.39 -2.86 18.19
CA TYR A 7 -6.32 -3.64 18.81
C TYR A 7 -4.87 -3.30 18.42
N PHE A 8 -4.65 -2.29 17.57
CA PHE A 8 -3.29 -1.78 17.33
C PHE A 8 -2.92 -0.73 18.38
N LYS A 9 -1.69 -0.85 18.91
CA LYS A 9 -1.10 0.18 19.78
C LYS A 9 -0.59 1.38 18.97
N THR A 10 -0.24 1.15 17.71
CA THR A 10 0.24 2.19 16.79
C THR A 10 -0.92 3.00 16.22
N SER A 11 -0.71 4.30 16.02
CA SER A 11 -1.72 5.18 15.41
C SER A 11 -2.16 4.64 14.04
N PRO A 12 -3.47 4.63 13.73
CA PRO A 12 -3.98 4.27 12.41
C PRO A 12 -3.35 5.07 11.26
N GLU A 13 -2.90 6.30 11.52
CA GLU A 13 -2.27 7.16 10.52
C GLU A 13 -0.89 6.63 10.12
N VAL A 14 -0.09 6.17 11.09
CA VAL A 14 1.21 5.56 10.85
C VAL A 14 1.05 4.25 10.08
N ILE A 15 0.05 3.44 10.45
CA ILE A 15 -0.26 2.18 9.73
C ILE A 15 -0.64 2.48 8.28
N ARG A 16 -1.51 3.47 8.05
CA ARG A 16 -1.90 3.90 6.70
C ARG A 16 -0.68 4.38 5.92
N LEU A 17 0.17 5.21 6.52
CA LEU A 17 1.35 5.77 5.87
C LEU A 17 2.31 4.66 5.45
N ALA A 18 2.65 3.74 6.35
CA ALA A 18 3.55 2.63 6.08
C ALA A 18 3.03 1.74 4.92
N VAL A 19 1.74 1.38 4.98
CA VAL A 19 1.13 0.54 3.94
C VAL A 19 1.02 1.29 2.60
N LEU A 20 0.67 2.57 2.62
CA LEU A 20 0.61 3.39 1.40
C LEU A 20 1.99 3.58 0.77
N MET A 21 3.04 3.76 1.57
CA MET A 21 4.42 3.87 1.08
C MET A 21 4.82 2.61 0.33
N TYR A 22 4.52 1.44 0.89
CA TYR A 22 4.81 0.15 0.24
C TYR A 22 3.98 -0.08 -1.04
N VAL A 23 2.71 0.35 -1.07
CA VAL A 23 1.83 0.14 -2.23
C VAL A 23 2.11 1.10 -3.38
N ARG A 24 2.43 2.35 -3.05
CA ARG A 24 2.48 3.44 -4.02
C ARG A 24 3.86 3.65 -4.63
N PHE A 25 4.91 3.31 -3.91
CA PHE A 25 6.28 3.49 -4.34
C PHE A 25 7.00 2.14 -4.43
N PRO A 26 8.00 1.98 -5.31
CA PRO A 26 8.79 0.76 -5.43
C PRO A 26 9.78 0.62 -4.28
N LEU A 27 9.28 0.60 -3.04
CA LEU A 27 10.06 0.49 -1.82
C LEU A 27 10.03 -0.95 -1.30
N SER A 28 11.20 -1.44 -0.91
CA SER A 28 11.30 -2.66 -0.11
C SER A 28 10.78 -2.43 1.31
N LEU A 29 10.40 -3.50 2.01
CA LEU A 29 9.91 -3.40 3.39
C LEU A 29 10.96 -2.79 4.35
N ARG A 30 12.25 -3.05 4.10
CA ARG A 30 13.37 -2.46 4.88
C ARG A 30 13.50 -0.97 4.65
N GLN A 31 13.38 -0.51 3.40
CA GLN A 31 13.37 0.92 3.11
C GLN A 31 12.19 1.65 3.77
N VAL A 32 11.03 1.00 3.89
CA VAL A 32 9.90 1.58 4.62
C VAL A 32 10.19 1.69 6.12
N GLU A 33 10.82 0.67 6.71
CA GLU A 33 11.33 0.72 8.09
C GLU A 33 12.32 1.86 8.29
N ASP A 34 13.35 1.98 7.44
CA ASP A 34 14.36 3.05 7.52
C ASP A 34 13.72 4.45 7.47
N LEU A 35 12.77 4.67 6.54
CA LEU A 35 12.07 5.95 6.41
C LEU A 35 11.14 6.27 7.58
N LEU A 36 10.60 5.26 8.26
CA LEU A 36 9.83 5.47 9.48
C LEU A 36 10.76 5.75 10.67
N HIS A 37 11.91 5.08 10.71
CA HIS A 37 12.94 5.30 11.72
C HIS A 37 13.51 6.72 11.67
N GLU A 38 13.77 7.27 10.46
CA GLU A 38 14.16 8.68 10.27
C GLU A 38 13.15 9.67 10.85
N ARG A 39 11.88 9.28 10.95
CA ARG A 39 10.80 10.08 11.55
C ARG A 39 10.61 9.83 13.06
N GLY A 40 11.52 9.09 13.68
CA GLY A 40 11.46 8.71 15.09
C GLY A 40 10.43 7.62 15.40
N ILE A 41 9.97 6.88 14.39
CA ILE A 41 9.00 5.80 14.54
C ILE A 41 9.74 4.47 14.42
N ASP A 42 9.97 3.80 15.56
CA ASP A 42 10.65 2.52 15.61
C ASP A 42 9.68 1.35 15.33
N ILE A 43 9.74 0.81 14.11
CA ILE A 43 8.88 -0.30 13.64
C ILE A 43 9.71 -1.22 12.76
N SER A 44 9.65 -2.53 13.01
CA SER A 44 10.32 -3.53 12.18
C SER A 44 9.66 -3.72 10.81
N TYR A 45 10.45 -4.09 9.78
CA TYR A 45 9.92 -4.48 8.47
C TYR A 45 8.85 -5.60 8.53
N GLU A 46 8.90 -6.47 9.53
CA GLU A 46 7.93 -7.55 9.75
C GLU A 46 6.56 -7.00 10.16
N THR A 47 6.55 -5.93 10.94
CA THR A 47 5.33 -5.24 11.33
C THR A 47 4.68 -4.59 10.10
N VAL A 48 5.48 -3.96 9.23
CA VAL A 48 5.01 -3.42 7.94
C VAL A 48 4.44 -4.54 7.07
N ARG A 49 5.11 -5.70 7.01
CA ARG A 49 4.62 -6.89 6.28
C ARG A 49 3.28 -7.39 6.82
N ALA A 50 3.12 -7.46 8.15
CA ALA A 50 1.87 -7.88 8.78
C ALA A 50 0.72 -6.91 8.49
N TRP A 51 0.99 -5.60 8.53
CA TRP A 51 0.01 -4.58 8.15
C TRP A 51 -0.37 -4.65 6.69
N TRP A 52 0.60 -4.83 5.79
CA TRP A 52 0.35 -5.04 4.37
C TRP A 52 -0.57 -6.24 4.15
N ASN A 53 -0.27 -7.40 4.75
CA ASN A 53 -1.09 -8.60 4.58
C ASN A 53 -2.54 -8.41 5.08
N ARG A 54 -2.74 -7.61 6.14
CA ARG A 54 -4.07 -7.37 6.72
C ARG A 54 -4.86 -6.28 6.00
N PHE A 55 -4.20 -5.18 5.64
CA PHE A 55 -4.87 -3.97 5.14
C PHE A 55 -4.66 -3.71 3.64
N GLY A 56 -3.68 -4.36 3.03
CA GLY A 56 -3.34 -4.21 1.61
C GLY A 56 -4.56 -4.32 0.67
N PRO A 57 -5.40 -5.36 0.80
CA PRO A 57 -6.61 -5.49 -0.03
C PRO A 57 -7.58 -4.31 0.11
N MET A 58 -7.72 -3.76 1.32
CA MET A 58 -8.59 -2.61 1.59
C MET A 58 -8.07 -1.35 0.89
N PHE A 59 -6.78 -1.04 1.05
CA PHE A 59 -6.18 0.12 0.37
C PHE A 59 -6.15 -0.03 -1.15
N ALA A 60 -5.83 -1.23 -1.66
CA ALA A 60 -5.85 -1.49 -3.10
C ALA A 60 -7.26 -1.31 -3.70
N ALA A 61 -8.30 -1.76 -2.99
CA ALA A 61 -9.68 -1.55 -3.42
C ALA A 61 -10.05 -0.06 -3.46
N GLU A 62 -9.64 0.72 -2.46
CA GLU A 62 -9.89 2.16 -2.40
C GLU A 62 -9.14 2.93 -3.50
N ILE A 63 -7.87 2.61 -3.74
CA ILE A 63 -7.08 3.19 -4.83
C ILE A 63 -7.73 2.89 -6.20
N ARG A 64 -8.16 1.64 -6.43
CA ARG A 64 -8.87 1.27 -7.67
C ARG A 64 -10.17 2.03 -7.82
N LYS A 65 -10.98 2.13 -6.75
CA LYS A 65 -12.24 2.87 -6.76
C LYS A 65 -12.02 4.35 -7.12
N ASN A 66 -11.03 4.99 -6.52
CA ASN A 66 -10.70 6.39 -6.78
C ASN A 66 -10.20 6.61 -8.21
N ARG A 67 -9.33 5.71 -8.70
CA ARG A 67 -8.87 5.72 -10.10
C ARG A 67 -10.04 5.62 -11.08
N SER A 68 -10.92 4.62 -10.90
CA SER A 68 -12.10 4.44 -11.75
C SER A 68 -13.08 5.63 -11.68
N ALA A 69 -13.22 6.26 -10.51
CA ALA A 69 -14.07 7.45 -10.36
C ALA A 69 -13.50 8.66 -11.11
N ALA A 70 -12.20 8.94 -10.97
CA ALA A 70 -11.53 10.02 -11.69
C ALA A 70 -11.66 9.84 -13.22
N HIS A 71 -11.55 8.60 -13.67
CA HIS A 71 -11.66 8.24 -15.08
C HIS A 71 -13.07 8.39 -15.67
N ARG A 72 -14.13 8.12 -14.90
CA ARG A 72 -15.52 8.35 -15.34
C ARG A 72 -15.86 9.83 -15.54
N ASN A 73 -15.15 10.73 -14.86
CA ASN A 73 -15.35 12.17 -15.00
C ASN A 73 -14.59 12.78 -16.21
N CYS A 74 -13.80 11.98 -16.94
CA CYS A 74 -13.13 12.40 -18.17
C CYS A 74 -13.94 11.98 -19.40
N ALA A 75 -14.42 12.96 -20.18
CA ALA A 75 -15.23 12.73 -21.39
C ALA A 75 -14.51 11.96 -22.53
N GLN A 76 -13.18 11.79 -22.45
CA GLN A 76 -12.36 11.09 -23.46
C GLN A 76 -11.68 9.84 -22.87
N TRP A 77 -12.48 8.97 -22.25
CA TRP A 77 -11.96 7.76 -21.61
C TRP A 77 -11.38 6.77 -22.63
N ARG A 78 -10.08 6.48 -22.51
CA ARG A 78 -9.36 5.54 -23.39
C ARG A 78 -8.51 4.59 -22.54
N TRP A 79 -8.65 3.28 -22.77
CA TRP A 79 -7.86 2.27 -22.07
C TRP A 79 -6.53 2.05 -22.79
N HIS A 80 -5.45 2.05 -22.01
CA HIS A 80 -4.13 1.61 -22.44
C HIS A 80 -3.84 0.28 -21.73
N LEU A 81 -3.43 -0.73 -22.49
CA LEU A 81 -3.06 -2.04 -21.97
C LEU A 81 -1.55 -2.20 -22.13
N ASP A 82 -0.87 -2.41 -21.01
CA ASP A 82 0.57 -2.67 -20.96
C ASP A 82 0.80 -4.07 -20.38
N GLU A 83 1.83 -4.75 -20.88
CA GLU A 83 2.27 -6.06 -20.41
C GLU A 83 3.62 -5.94 -19.70
N VAL A 84 3.76 -6.58 -18.55
CA VAL A 84 5.00 -6.60 -17.75
C VAL A 84 5.25 -8.01 -17.25
N PHE A 85 6.48 -8.51 -17.45
CA PHE A 85 6.93 -9.79 -16.93
C PHE A 85 7.60 -9.60 -15.57
N VAL A 86 7.19 -10.39 -14.58
CA VAL A 86 7.76 -10.37 -13.22
C VAL A 86 8.21 -11.78 -12.87
N ARG A 87 9.46 -11.92 -12.44
CA ARG A 87 9.99 -13.18 -11.92
C ARG A 87 9.50 -13.41 -10.49
N ILE A 88 8.84 -14.53 -10.24
CA ILE A 88 8.38 -14.92 -8.91
C ILE A 88 9.20 -16.13 -8.47
N ASN A 89 9.91 -16.02 -7.34
CA ASN A 89 10.77 -17.09 -6.82
C ASN A 89 11.81 -17.65 -7.81
N GLY A 90 12.21 -16.84 -8.80
CA GLY A 90 13.16 -17.24 -9.83
C GLY A 90 12.54 -17.90 -11.06
N GLU A 91 11.26 -18.20 -11.04
CA GLU A 91 10.48 -18.72 -12.17
C GLU A 91 9.79 -17.56 -12.90
N THR A 92 9.76 -17.64 -14.24
CA THR A 92 9.08 -16.71 -15.16
C THR A 92 7.74 -17.24 -15.59
#